data_AF-A0A494VT56-F1
#
_entry.id   AF-A0A494VT56-F1
#
_cell.length_a   1.000
_cell.length_b   1.000
_cell.length_c   1.000
_cell.angle_alpha   90.00
_cell.angle_beta   90.00
_cell.angle_gamma   90.00
#
_symmetry.space_group_name_H-M   'P 1'
#
loop_
_entity.id
_entity.type
_entity.pdbx_description
1 polymer ?
#
loop_
_entity_poly.entity_id
_entity_poly.type
_entity_poly.pdbx_seq_one_letter_code
_entity_poly.pdbx_strand_id
1 'polypeptide(L)'
;MKSIVKRNQNLLPILILSLILQLLSSNSSEASTTKRFPTDSIAHSSKTREVLLSQQLFVVKLSKPKAKNARPGKVDLKAELRDAFMIVCYDKNKTYNELNWTMCPDGHCPVAGEYQFGSVKYRQLDTLIAKTKLAEAEAAKKTAALIKSVQNKTH
;
A
#
# COMPACT_ATOMS: atom_id res chain seq x y z
N MET A 1 -29.46 -38.52 -55.97
CA MET A 1 -28.77 -39.47 -55.09
C MET A 1 -28.50 -38.80 -53.75
N LYS A 2 -29.01 -39.36 -52.65
CA LYS A 2 -28.91 -38.79 -51.28
C LYS A 2 -27.57 -39.20 -50.65
N SER A 3 -26.77 -38.25 -50.17
CA SER A 3 -25.60 -38.52 -49.34
C SER A 3 -25.92 -38.21 -47.88
N ILE A 4 -25.81 -39.24 -47.02
CA ILE A 4 -26.09 -39.19 -45.59
C ILE A 4 -24.76 -38.91 -44.88
N VAL A 5 -24.59 -37.69 -44.37
CA VAL A 5 -23.48 -37.33 -43.48
C VAL A 5 -23.86 -37.75 -42.06
N LYS A 6 -23.30 -38.86 -41.58
CA LYS A 6 -23.38 -39.25 -40.16
C LYS A 6 -22.53 -38.30 -39.32
N ARG A 7 -23.17 -37.44 -38.52
CA ARG A 7 -22.48 -36.61 -37.50
C ARG A 7 -22.15 -37.47 -36.28
N ASN A 8 -20.87 -37.48 -35.92
CA ASN A 8 -20.30 -38.22 -34.80
C ASN A 8 -20.59 -37.46 -33.48
N GLN A 9 -21.60 -37.88 -32.72
CA GLN A 9 -22.13 -37.18 -31.54
C GLN A 9 -21.41 -37.50 -30.20
N ASN A 10 -20.27 -38.20 -30.22
CA ASN A 10 -19.67 -38.74 -28.99
C ASN A 10 -18.48 -37.94 -28.42
N LEU A 11 -18.20 -36.73 -28.91
CA LEU A 11 -17.03 -35.94 -28.48
C LEU A 11 -17.31 -34.87 -27.42
N LEU A 12 -18.58 -34.56 -27.14
CA LEU A 12 -18.94 -33.53 -26.16
C LEU A 12 -18.70 -33.90 -24.68
N PRO A 13 -18.96 -35.14 -24.20
CA PRO A 13 -18.84 -35.43 -22.77
C PRO A 13 -17.38 -35.54 -22.31
N ILE A 14 -16.44 -35.81 -23.22
CA ILE A 14 -15.01 -35.97 -22.90
C ILE A 14 -14.34 -34.60 -22.62
N LEU A 15 -14.73 -33.55 -23.36
CA LEU A 15 -14.20 -32.20 -23.18
C LEU A 15 -14.64 -31.54 -21.86
N ILE A 16 -15.83 -31.88 -21.37
CA ILE A 16 -16.35 -31.33 -20.11
C ILE A 16 -15.64 -31.97 -18.90
N LEU A 17 -15.33 -33.27 -18.97
CA LEU A 17 -14.65 -33.97 -17.88
C LEU A 17 -13.20 -33.50 -17.69
N SER A 18 -12.49 -33.12 -18.76
CA SER A 18 -11.14 -32.55 -18.66
C SER A 18 -11.11 -31.14 -18.05
N LEU A 19 -12.17 -30.35 -18.22
CA LEU A 19 -12.23 -28.99 -17.68
C LEU A 19 -12.45 -28.98 -16.16
N ILE A 20 -13.18 -29.96 -15.62
CA ILE A 20 -13.41 -30.09 -14.17
C ILE A 20 -12.14 -30.55 -13.44
N LEU A 21 -11.30 -31.38 -14.08
CA LEU A 21 -10.07 -31.87 -13.45
C LEU A 21 -9.00 -30.78 -13.28
N GLN A 22 -8.95 -29.78 -14.16
CA GLN A 22 -7.99 -28.66 -14.06
C GLN A 22 -8.34 -27.66 -12.94
N LEU A 23 -9.61 -27.57 -12.52
CA LEU A 23 -10.04 -26.68 -11.44
C LEU A 23 -9.72 -27.22 -10.04
N LEU A 24 -9.37 -28.51 -9.90
CA LEU A 24 -9.02 -29.15 -8.63
C LEU A 24 -7.51 -29.18 -8.34
N SER A 25 -6.65 -28.79 -9.29
CA SER A 25 -5.19 -28.86 -9.16
C SER A 25 -4.51 -27.56 -8.69
N SER A 26 -5.27 -26.50 -8.38
CA SER A 26 -4.73 -25.21 -7.94
C SER A 26 -5.06 -24.94 -6.47
N ASN A 27 -4.45 -25.71 -5.56
CA ASN A 27 -4.28 -25.33 -4.15
C ASN A 27 -3.21 -26.20 -3.48
N SER A 28 -2.00 -26.20 -4.05
CA SER A 28 -0.81 -26.45 -3.24
C SER A 28 -0.49 -25.15 -2.50
N SER A 29 -1.11 -24.94 -1.35
CA SER A 29 -0.60 -23.98 -0.38
C SER A 29 0.79 -24.46 0.02
N GLU A 30 1.82 -23.82 -0.52
CA GLU A 30 3.16 -23.90 0.05
C GLU A 30 3.08 -23.32 1.46
N ALA A 31 2.87 -24.19 2.44
CA ALA A 31 3.17 -23.87 3.81
C ALA A 31 4.68 -23.64 3.86
N SER A 32 5.09 -22.38 3.79
CA SER A 32 6.45 -21.94 4.05
C SER A 32 6.88 -22.61 5.35
N THR A 33 7.76 -23.60 5.22
CA THR A 33 8.42 -24.24 6.35
C THR A 33 9.47 -23.24 6.82
N THR A 34 9.00 -22.20 7.51
CA THR A 34 9.86 -21.39 8.37
C THR A 34 10.42 -22.37 9.38
N LYS A 35 11.66 -22.84 9.14
CA LYS A 35 12.45 -23.55 10.14
C LYS A 35 12.49 -22.65 11.37
N ARG A 36 11.62 -22.93 12.34
CA ARG A 36 11.72 -22.35 13.68
C ARG A 36 12.97 -22.97 14.30
N PHE A 37 14.09 -22.26 14.18
CA PHE A 37 15.21 -22.51 15.06
C PHE A 37 14.73 -22.28 16.49
N PRO A 38 15.03 -23.18 17.44
CA PRO A 38 14.81 -22.90 18.86
C PRO A 38 15.79 -21.80 19.26
N THR A 39 15.30 -20.56 19.28
CA THR A 39 16.07 -19.42 19.77
C THR A 39 16.04 -19.45 21.29
N ASP A 40 16.86 -20.31 21.88
CA ASP A 40 17.17 -20.19 23.29
C ASP A 40 18.03 -18.93 23.48
N SER A 41 17.40 -17.92 24.11
CA SER A 41 18.03 -16.85 24.89
C SER A 41 19.21 -16.11 24.27
N ILE A 42 18.94 -15.31 23.25
CA ILE A 42 19.60 -14.01 23.11
C ILE A 42 18.51 -12.94 23.18
N ALA A 43 18.22 -12.48 24.40
CA ALA A 43 17.43 -11.28 24.63
C ALA A 43 18.22 -10.04 24.20
N HIS A 44 18.41 -9.87 22.90
CA HIS A 44 18.63 -8.54 22.34
C HIS A 44 17.27 -7.88 22.23
N SER A 45 17.04 -6.84 23.03
CA SER A 45 15.95 -5.88 22.83
C SER A 45 16.16 -5.09 21.52
N SER A 46 16.25 -5.79 20.40
CA SER A 46 16.66 -5.25 19.12
C SER A 46 15.48 -4.50 18.51
N LYS A 47 15.55 -3.17 18.60
CA LYS A 47 14.64 -2.28 17.88
C LYS A 47 14.70 -2.65 16.40
N THR A 48 13.56 -2.99 15.81
CA THR A 48 13.45 -3.35 14.39
C THR A 48 12.42 -2.45 13.74
N ARG A 49 12.63 -2.11 12.47
CA ARG A 49 11.61 -1.44 11.66
C ARG A 49 11.26 -2.28 10.46
N GLU A 50 9.98 -2.34 10.14
CA GLU A 50 9.48 -2.97 8.93
C GLU A 50 8.91 -1.91 8.01
N VAL A 51 9.27 -2.02 6.73
CA VAL A 51 8.73 -1.21 5.64
C VAL A 51 7.65 -2.02 4.94
N LEU A 52 6.43 -1.51 4.98
CA LEU A 52 5.27 -2.06 4.27
C LEU A 52 4.95 -1.20 3.05
N LEU A 53 4.58 -1.83 1.94
CA LEU A 53 4.24 -1.16 0.69
C LEU A 53 2.78 -1.40 0.32
N SER A 54 2.14 -0.41 -0.29
CA SER A 54 0.76 -0.50 -0.77
C SER A 54 0.47 0.58 -1.81
N GLN A 55 -0.71 0.55 -2.41
CA GLN A 55 -1.27 1.67 -3.15
C GLN A 55 -2.34 2.36 -2.30
N GLN A 56 -2.25 3.67 -2.18
CA GLN A 56 -3.13 4.47 -1.33
C GLN A 56 -3.67 5.67 -2.10
N LEU A 57 -4.90 6.07 -1.79
CA LEU A 57 -5.55 7.22 -2.42
C LEU A 57 -5.13 8.50 -1.68
N PHE A 58 -4.41 9.39 -2.37
CA PHE A 58 -3.95 10.65 -1.79
C PHE A 58 -4.62 11.85 -2.43
N VAL A 59 -4.94 12.86 -1.63
CA VAL A 59 -5.30 14.18 -2.12
C VAL A 59 -4.04 14.88 -2.63
N VAL A 60 -3.94 15.06 -3.95
CA VAL A 60 -2.79 15.69 -4.62
C VAL A 60 -3.01 17.17 -4.89
N LYS A 61 -4.27 17.63 -4.88
CA LYS A 61 -4.61 19.03 -5.09
C LYS A 61 -5.81 19.43 -4.25
N LEU A 62 -5.64 20.53 -3.53
CA LEU A 62 -6.71 21.28 -2.90
C LEU A 62 -6.77 22.66 -3.57
N SER A 63 -7.93 23.07 -4.08
CA SER A 63 -8.09 24.38 -4.69
C SER A 63 -9.42 25.03 -4.34
N LYS A 64 -9.49 26.35 -4.55
CA LYS A 64 -10.74 27.09 -4.43
C LYS A 64 -11.71 26.63 -5.53
N PRO A 65 -13.01 26.53 -5.24
CA PRO A 65 -14.00 26.18 -6.25
C PRO A 65 -13.97 27.18 -7.40
N LYS A 66 -14.02 26.68 -8.64
CA LYS A 66 -14.08 27.55 -9.84
C LYS A 66 -15.44 28.22 -10.03
N ALA A 67 -16.51 27.67 -9.44
CA ALA A 67 -17.86 28.18 -9.62
C ALA A 67 -18.08 29.49 -8.83
N LYS A 68 -18.56 30.54 -9.51
CA LYS A 68 -18.85 31.86 -8.90
C LYS A 68 -19.86 31.81 -7.75
N ASN A 69 -20.76 30.82 -7.75
CA ASN A 69 -21.80 30.62 -6.73
C ASN A 69 -21.48 29.47 -5.76
N ALA A 70 -20.21 29.05 -5.66
CA ALA A 70 -19.84 28.01 -4.72
C ALA A 70 -20.14 28.49 -3.29
N ARG A 71 -20.83 27.65 -2.50
CA ARG A 71 -21.12 27.95 -1.09
C ARG A 71 -19.81 28.21 -0.32
N PRO A 72 -19.79 29.18 0.61
CA PRO A 72 -18.64 29.41 1.47
C PRO A 72 -18.16 28.13 2.15
N GLY A 73 -16.85 27.98 2.32
CA GLY A 73 -16.23 26.79 2.92
C GLY A 73 -16.12 25.57 2.00
N LYS A 74 -16.58 25.63 0.74
CA LYS A 74 -16.33 24.56 -0.25
C LYS A 74 -14.93 24.63 -0.82
N VAL A 75 -14.37 23.45 -1.12
CA VAL A 75 -13.04 23.27 -1.75
C VAL A 75 -13.13 22.20 -2.83
N ASP A 76 -12.37 22.38 -3.90
CA ASP A 76 -12.20 21.37 -4.95
C ASP A 76 -11.02 20.46 -4.56
N LEU A 77 -11.25 19.15 -4.56
CA LEU A 77 -10.26 18.12 -4.24
C LEU A 77 -9.95 17.32 -5.49
N LYS A 78 -8.65 17.09 -5.75
CA LYS A 78 -8.19 16.06 -6.68
C LYS A 78 -7.45 15.01 -5.88
N ALA A 79 -7.88 13.75 -6.02
CA ALA A 79 -7.21 12.61 -5.44
C ALA A 79 -6.66 11.69 -6.54
N GLU A 80 -5.53 11.04 -6.25
CA GLU A 80 -4.88 10.09 -7.16
C GLU A 80 -4.41 8.88 -6.36
N LEU A 81 -4.54 7.70 -6.96
CA LEU A 81 -3.99 6.47 -6.41
C LEU A 81 -2.47 6.47 -6.66
N ARG A 82 -1.67 6.39 -5.60
CA ARG A 82 -0.21 6.42 -5.68
C ARG A 82 0.40 5.31 -4.84
N ASP A 83 1.58 4.87 -5.23
CA ASP A 83 2.37 3.97 -4.40
C ASP A 83 2.75 4.67 -3.10
N ALA A 84 2.67 3.90 -2.02
CA ALA A 84 2.82 4.36 -0.66
C ALA A 84 3.61 3.36 0.16
N PHE A 85 4.19 3.87 1.25
CA PHE A 85 4.85 3.05 2.25
C PHE A 85 4.43 3.46 3.65
N MET A 86 4.48 2.49 4.57
CA MET A 86 4.26 2.67 6.00
C MET A 86 5.46 2.07 6.73
N ILE A 87 5.81 2.64 7.90
CA ILE A 87 6.91 2.13 8.72
C ILE A 87 6.39 1.76 10.10
N VAL A 88 6.48 0.48 10.41
CA VAL A 88 6.15 -0.09 11.73
C VAL A 88 7.44 -0.27 12.50
N CYS A 89 7.46 0.16 13.77
CA CYS A 89 8.57 -0.06 14.67
C CYS A 89 8.18 -1.11 15.72
N TYR A 90 9.07 -2.09 15.88
CA TYR A 90 9.05 -3.10 16.93
C TYR A 90 10.15 -2.75 17.93
N ASP A 91 9.77 -2.37 19.14
CA ASP A 91 10.70 -2.06 20.22
C ASP A 91 10.30 -2.81 21.49
N LYS A 92 11.10 -3.82 21.84
CA LYS A 92 10.83 -4.76 22.95
C LYS A 92 9.46 -5.43 22.73
N ASN A 93 8.49 -5.13 23.58
CA ASN A 93 7.14 -5.68 23.54
C ASN A 93 6.11 -4.69 22.98
N LYS A 94 6.57 -3.62 22.32
CA LYS A 94 5.71 -2.59 21.74
C LYS A 94 5.83 -2.59 20.22
N THR A 95 4.68 -2.51 19.58
CA THR A 95 4.54 -2.28 18.14
C THR A 95 3.82 -0.97 17.94
N TYR A 96 4.37 -0.08 17.13
CA TYR A 96 3.74 1.19 16.82
C TYR A 96 4.10 1.67 15.42
N ASN A 97 3.22 2.46 14.81
CA ASN A 97 3.48 3.07 13.51
C ASN A 97 4.41 4.27 13.72
N GLU A 98 5.65 4.16 13.25
CA GLU A 98 6.63 5.24 13.28
C GLU A 98 6.33 6.28 12.20
N LEU A 99 5.85 5.81 11.05
CA LEU A 99 5.34 6.61 9.94
C LEU A 99 4.08 5.93 9.40
N ASN A 100 3.00 6.70 9.19
CA ASN A 100 1.77 6.18 8.59
C ASN A 100 1.94 6.04 7.07
N TRP A 101 0.89 5.64 6.35
CA TRP A 101 0.90 5.59 4.89
C TRP A 101 1.26 6.94 4.27
N THR A 102 2.46 7.01 3.71
CA THR A 102 2.98 8.18 3.01
C THR A 102 3.25 7.84 1.56
N MET A 103 2.98 8.79 0.67
CA MET A 103 3.30 8.70 -0.75
C MET A 103 4.81 8.51 -0.95
N CYS A 104 5.18 7.63 -1.88
CA CYS A 104 6.58 7.42 -2.21
C CYS A 104 7.19 8.68 -2.85
N PRO A 105 8.29 9.23 -2.30
CA PRO A 105 8.92 10.44 -2.82
C PRO A 105 9.50 10.17 -4.21
N ASP A 106 9.30 11.11 -5.13
CA ASP A 106 9.83 11.04 -6.50
C ASP A 106 9.48 9.74 -7.25
N GLY A 107 8.39 9.07 -6.87
CA GLY A 107 7.94 7.79 -7.46
C GLY A 107 8.77 6.57 -7.03
N HIS A 108 9.69 6.71 -6.07
CA HIS A 108 10.55 5.63 -5.61
C HIS A 108 10.26 5.30 -4.14
N CYS A 109 9.68 4.12 -3.89
CA CYS A 109 9.42 3.65 -2.54
C CYS A 109 10.70 3.08 -1.90
N PRO A 110 10.83 3.15 -0.56
CA PRO A 110 11.82 2.34 0.14
C PRO A 110 11.58 0.85 -0.12
N VAL A 111 12.65 0.05 -0.01
CA VAL A 111 12.56 -1.39 -0.22
C VAL A 111 11.78 -2.03 0.94
N ALA A 112 10.80 -2.88 0.62
CA ALA A 112 10.03 -3.61 1.62
C ALA A 112 10.93 -4.55 2.46
N GLY A 113 10.55 -4.75 3.72
CA GLY A 113 11.21 -5.72 4.61
C GLY A 113 11.66 -5.13 5.93
N GLU A 114 12.41 -5.94 6.68
CA GLU A 114 12.85 -5.62 8.03
C GLU A 114 14.26 -5.03 8.07
N TYR A 115 14.42 -4.03 8.92
CA TYR A 115 15.63 -3.25 9.10
C TYR A 115 16.04 -3.32 10.57
N GLN A 116 17.18 -3.96 10.80
CA GLN A 116 17.77 -4.13 12.13
C GLN A 116 18.48 -2.85 12.57
N PHE A 117 18.27 -2.45 13.83
CA PHE A 117 18.89 -1.26 14.42
C PHE A 117 20.41 -1.28 14.28
N GLY A 118 20.99 -0.12 13.97
CA GLY A 118 22.43 0.05 13.81
C GLY A 118 22.97 -0.30 12.41
N SER A 119 22.21 -1.02 11.57
CA SER A 119 22.62 -1.30 10.19
C SER A 119 22.67 -0.03 9.32
N VAL A 120 23.46 -0.07 8.23
CA VAL A 120 23.54 1.05 7.27
C VAL A 120 22.17 1.37 6.67
N LYS A 121 21.43 0.33 6.27
CA LYS A 121 20.08 0.46 5.73
C LYS A 121 19.10 1.07 6.73
N TYR A 122 19.22 0.76 8.02
CA TYR A 122 18.41 1.38 9.08
C TYR A 122 18.66 2.88 9.20
N ARG A 123 19.92 3.33 9.13
CA ARG A 123 20.27 4.76 9.18
C ARG A 123 19.75 5.54 7.96
N GLN A 124 19.76 4.90 6.79
CA GLN A 124 19.14 5.46 5.59
C GLN A 124 17.63 5.60 5.78
N LEU A 125 16.98 4.58 6.36
CA LEU A 125 15.56 4.62 6.70
C LEU A 125 15.24 5.71 7.74
N ASP A 126 16.09 5.93 8.76
CA ASP A 126 15.97 7.04 9.71
C ASP A 126 15.95 8.40 9.00
N THR A 127 16.87 8.59 8.06
CA THR A 127 16.97 9.84 7.29
C THR A 127 15.72 10.06 6.44
N LEU A 128 15.19 8.99 5.83
CA LEU A 128 13.95 9.04 5.08
C LEU A 128 12.77 9.42 5.98
N ILE A 129 12.59 8.76 7.12
CA ILE A 129 11.52 9.05 8.09
C ILE A 129 11.56 10.52 8.51
N ALA A 130 12.73 11.03 8.87
CA ALA A 130 12.89 12.41 9.31
C ALA A 130 12.49 13.42 8.21
N LYS A 131 12.95 13.19 6.97
CA LYS A 131 12.58 14.02 5.81
C LYS A 131 11.07 13.99 5.55
N THR A 132 10.47 12.81 5.60
CA THR A 132 9.03 12.64 5.36
C THR A 132 8.19 13.36 6.41
N LYS A 133 8.50 13.20 7.70
CA LYS A 133 7.78 13.89 8.79
C LYS A 133 7.85 15.41 8.65
N LEU A 134 9.00 15.94 8.23
CA LEU A 134 9.16 17.37 7.98
C LEU A 134 8.29 17.85 6.80
N ALA A 135 8.30 17.11 5.69
CA ALA A 135 7.49 17.43 4.52
C ALA A 135 5.97 17.38 4.82
N GLU A 136 5.52 16.38 5.59
CA GLU A 136 4.12 16.26 6.02
C GLU A 136 3.70 17.43 6.91
N ALA A 137 4.55 17.84 7.85
CA ALA A 137 4.29 18.99 8.72
C ALA A 137 4.15 20.30 7.91
N GLU A 138 5.00 20.49 6.89
CA GLU A 138 4.89 21.65 5.99
C GLU A 138 3.63 21.61 5.13
N ALA A 139 3.30 20.44 4.57
CA ALA A 139 2.08 20.25 3.78
C ALA A 139 0.81 20.50 4.60
N ALA A 140 0.78 20.03 5.85
CA ALA A 140 -0.32 20.28 6.77
C ALA A 140 -0.51 21.78 7.06
N LYS A 141 0.59 22.52 7.30
CA LYS A 141 0.54 23.98 7.50
C LYS A 141 -0.01 24.70 6.27
N LYS A 142 0.46 24.37 5.06
CA LYS A 142 -0.02 24.96 3.80
C LYS A 142 -1.52 24.67 3.58
N THR A 143 -1.94 23.44 3.87
CA THR A 143 -3.33 23.00 3.73
C THR A 143 -4.24 23.74 4.71
N ALA A 144 -3.85 23.84 5.98
CA ALA A 144 -4.59 24.58 7.00
C ALA A 144 -4.73 26.07 6.64
N ALA A 145 -3.65 26.70 6.14
CA ALA A 145 -3.69 28.09 5.69
C ALA A 145 -4.66 28.29 4.51
N LEU A 146 -4.67 27.36 3.54
CA LEU A 146 -5.61 27.41 2.42
C LEU A 146 -7.06 27.29 2.90
N ILE A 147 -7.36 26.31 3.76
CA ILE A 147 -8.70 26.11 4.34
C ILE A 147 -9.15 27.38 5.08
N LYS A 148 -8.30 27.94 5.93
CA LYS A 148 -8.58 29.19 6.66
C LYS A 148 -8.84 30.35 5.70
N SER A 149 -8.09 30.47 4.60
CA SER A 149 -8.30 31.52 3.59
C SER A 149 -9.64 31.40 2.85
N VAL A 150 -10.17 30.18 2.72
CA VAL A 150 -11.48 29.92 2.10
C VAL A 150 -12.60 30.23 3.09
N GLN A 151 -12.40 29.93 4.38
CA GLN A 151 -13.34 30.22 5.46
C GLN A 151 -13.40 31.70 5.85
N ASN A 152 -12.30 32.45 5.76
CA ASN A 152 -12.27 33.86 6.18
C ASN A 152 -12.80 34.85 5.15
N LYS A 153 -12.99 34.45 3.87
CA LYS A 153 -13.70 35.27 2.87
C LYS A 153 -15.22 35.36 3.13
N THR A 154 -15.68 34.90 4.29
CA THR A 154 -17.08 34.77 4.68
C THR A 154 -17.55 35.91 5.59
N HIS A 155 -16.75 36.98 5.74
CA HIS A 155 -17.10 38.21 6.44
C HIS A 155 -16.78 39.44 5.60
#